data_AF-A0A7J5DUS9-F1
#
_entry.id   AF-A0A7J5DUS9-F1
#
_cell.length_a   1.000
_cell.length_b   1.000
_cell.length_c   1.000
_cell.angle_alpha   90.00
_cell.angle_beta   90.00
_cell.angle_gamma   90.00
#
_symmetry.space_group_name_H-M   'P 1'
#
loop_
_entity.id
_entity.type
_entity.pdbx_description
1 polymer ?
#
loop_
_entity_poly.entity_id
_entity_poly.type
_entity_poly.pdbx_seq_one_letter_code
_entity_poly.pdbx_strand_id
1 'polypeptide(L)'
;MELHDALRELVAAHGRSILDDATGFRGVLDDVLAEDQASTGDINLLVDAVRFDALNPLVAMIDGGADAGRAVEEAGLRLARNRGGADQAAASWAAAVLGYAVGKVPAAVVLRYRSGRPSAPGLPPPPPTGPPIASPLPQTAWPQPAAPQPSAPQPPPAYGVPAYQQPAAFTAPPAAPRKKRTGVWVAASVAGVVLVAGGVTAVVLAAGGDDDPSAKKDPTSSTSDEGPKVDVEPAAIDDRYNALSAKMTEGASGCKAEEPGAGQAEVVQCAVSAGTLRLVTYDDDASLTTARSGRLDYSAGTLTADNGATALYELDPERAGTSDPAVVYWDSKGSLQSATLTGASGASADDLVKHYKATSPRVSEPTTPANETLREFIDINMDVATCTRQRTFFTGETEESKCESGVDGVAVNVGRYRTRKELRADRKYYKNKYDEAAKKGNGGTWRFDEGEAEGAYYAYLDDGTATVYWDWNKDDCNCYGVAWDFQGNLSKLEKWWPSD
;
A
#
# COMPACT_ATOMS: atom_id res chain seq x y z
N MET A 1 19.46 -17.32 -4.47
CA MET A 1 19.44 -17.95 -3.12
C MET A 1 18.46 -19.12 -3.08
N GLU A 2 18.77 -20.19 -2.35
CA GLU A 2 17.90 -21.38 -2.24
C GLU A 2 16.78 -21.23 -1.21
N LEU A 3 15.61 -21.84 -1.47
CA LEU A 3 14.40 -21.71 -0.64
C LEU A 3 14.61 -22.02 0.85
N HIS A 4 15.46 -23.00 1.17
CA HIS A 4 15.71 -23.41 2.55
C HIS A 4 16.62 -22.45 3.31
N ASP A 5 17.48 -21.71 2.61
CA ASP A 5 18.32 -20.65 3.20
C ASP A 5 17.52 -19.38 3.42
N ALA A 6 16.70 -18.96 2.45
CA ALA A 6 15.75 -17.85 2.62
C ALA A 6 14.81 -18.07 3.83
N LEU A 7 14.36 -19.31 4.03
CA LEU A 7 13.52 -19.66 5.19
C LEU A 7 14.29 -19.62 6.53
N ARG A 8 15.59 -19.89 6.50
CA ARG A 8 16.46 -19.83 7.67
C ARG A 8 16.81 -18.40 8.05
N GLU A 9 17.05 -17.54 7.06
CA GLU A 9 17.23 -16.10 7.26
C GLU A 9 15.95 -15.46 7.81
N LEU A 10 14.79 -15.82 7.26
CA LEU A 10 13.48 -15.40 7.78
C LEU A 10 13.29 -15.76 9.27
N VAL A 11 13.60 -16.99 9.66
CA VAL A 11 13.50 -17.45 11.06
C VAL A 11 14.58 -16.81 11.96
N ALA A 12 15.75 -16.44 11.41
CA ALA A 12 16.77 -15.71 12.14
C ALA A 12 16.36 -14.23 12.39
N ALA A 13 15.70 -13.59 11.42
CA ALA A 13 15.25 -12.20 11.52
C ALA A 13 13.99 -12.01 12.39
N HIS A 14 13.00 -12.90 12.26
CA HIS A 14 11.69 -12.76 12.92
C HIS A 14 11.45 -13.76 14.07
N GLY A 15 12.39 -14.67 14.32
CA GLY A 15 12.30 -15.70 15.35
C GLY A 15 11.41 -16.89 14.97
N ARG A 16 11.50 -17.97 15.74
CA ARG A 16 10.80 -19.24 15.49
C ARG A 16 9.28 -19.12 15.46
N SER A 17 8.69 -18.16 16.17
CA SER A 17 7.22 -18.02 16.33
C SER A 17 6.46 -17.80 15.02
N ILE A 18 7.15 -17.39 13.94
CA ILE A 18 6.59 -17.37 12.59
C ILE A 18 6.15 -18.77 12.09
N LEU A 19 6.74 -19.83 12.63
CA LEU A 19 6.40 -21.23 12.31
C LEU A 19 5.32 -21.82 13.23
N ASP A 20 4.67 -21.02 14.07
CA ASP A 20 3.57 -21.46 14.95
C ASP A 20 2.17 -21.10 14.39
N ASP A 21 2.07 -20.22 13.39
CA ASP A 21 0.82 -19.95 12.62
C ASP A 21 1.02 -20.14 11.12
N ALA A 22 0.33 -21.13 10.55
CA ALA A 22 0.33 -21.43 9.13
C ALA A 22 -0.23 -20.28 8.25
N THR A 23 -1.06 -19.41 8.80
CA THR A 23 -1.73 -18.32 8.08
C THR A 23 -0.78 -17.13 7.88
N GLY A 24 -0.19 -16.62 8.97
CA GLY A 24 0.88 -15.63 8.95
C GLY A 24 2.09 -16.14 8.17
N PHE A 25 2.51 -17.40 8.39
CA PHE A 25 3.59 -18.02 7.63
C PHE A 25 3.33 -18.01 6.12
N ARG A 26 2.11 -18.36 5.67
CA ARG A 26 1.74 -18.29 4.24
C ARG A 26 1.90 -16.88 3.68
N GLY A 27 1.47 -15.85 4.42
CA GLY A 27 1.57 -14.46 4.01
C GLY A 27 3.02 -13.97 3.89
N VAL A 28 3.87 -14.27 4.88
CA VAL A 28 5.27 -13.85 4.86
C VAL A 28 6.07 -14.59 3.77
N LEU A 29 5.71 -15.83 3.42
CA LEU A 29 6.26 -16.50 2.24
C LEU A 29 5.95 -15.77 0.93
N ASP A 30 4.77 -15.16 0.76
CA ASP A 30 4.44 -14.36 -0.44
C ASP A 30 5.19 -13.02 -0.48
N ASP A 31 5.52 -12.45 0.68
CA ASP A 31 6.22 -11.17 0.80
C ASP A 31 7.74 -11.31 0.64
N VAL A 32 8.31 -12.47 0.98
CA VAL A 32 9.76 -12.71 0.96
C VAL A 32 10.24 -13.46 -0.28
N LEU A 33 9.66 -14.61 -0.64
CA LEU A 33 10.20 -15.46 -1.71
C LEU A 33 10.16 -14.78 -3.09
N ALA A 34 11.12 -15.08 -3.98
CA ALA A 34 11.02 -14.69 -5.39
C ALA A 34 10.05 -15.59 -6.18
N GLU A 35 9.53 -15.09 -7.30
CA GLU A 35 8.40 -15.66 -8.05
C GLU A 35 8.63 -17.10 -8.59
N ASP A 36 9.90 -17.46 -8.82
CA ASP A 36 10.35 -18.77 -9.30
C ASP A 36 11.03 -19.63 -8.21
N GLN A 37 11.33 -19.05 -7.04
CA GLN A 37 12.14 -19.66 -5.98
C GLN A 37 11.47 -20.89 -5.33
N ALA A 38 10.15 -20.99 -5.41
CA ALA A 38 9.37 -22.10 -4.90
C ALA A 38 8.12 -22.33 -5.76
N SER A 39 7.80 -23.59 -6.07
CA SER A 39 6.51 -23.90 -6.70
C SER A 39 5.35 -23.65 -5.73
N THR A 40 4.16 -23.32 -6.25
CA THR A 40 2.94 -23.22 -5.43
C THR A 40 2.64 -24.52 -4.67
N GLY A 41 3.05 -25.67 -5.21
CA GLY A 41 2.98 -26.96 -4.54
C GLY A 41 3.90 -27.06 -3.31
N ASP A 42 5.13 -26.56 -3.42
CA ASP A 42 6.11 -26.52 -2.33
C ASP A 42 5.71 -25.53 -1.23
N ILE A 43 5.21 -24.35 -1.60
CA ILE A 43 4.72 -23.34 -0.65
C ILE A 43 3.53 -23.91 0.15
N ASN A 44 2.53 -24.48 -0.52
CA ASN A 44 1.39 -25.11 0.14
C ASN A 44 1.80 -26.29 1.03
N LEU A 45 2.82 -27.05 0.63
CA LEU A 45 3.39 -28.17 1.39
C LEU A 45 4.14 -27.71 2.66
N LEU A 46 4.90 -26.61 2.61
CA LEU A 46 5.55 -26.02 3.79
C LEU A 46 4.51 -25.44 4.76
N VAL A 47 3.47 -24.79 4.23
CA VAL A 47 2.35 -24.25 5.02
C VAL A 47 1.53 -25.36 5.67
N ASP A 48 1.32 -26.49 4.98
CA ASP A 48 0.74 -27.69 5.58
C ASP A 48 1.67 -28.31 6.66
N ALA A 49 2.98 -28.29 6.46
CA ALA A 49 3.94 -28.79 7.45
C ALA A 49 3.90 -27.98 8.77
N VAL A 50 3.69 -26.66 8.69
CA VAL A 50 3.38 -25.81 9.86
C VAL A 50 1.98 -26.14 10.42
N ARG A 51 0.93 -26.14 9.58
CA ARG A 51 -0.48 -26.40 9.96
C ARG A 51 -0.68 -27.72 10.72
N PHE A 52 0.06 -28.76 10.39
CA PHE A 52 -0.03 -30.08 11.00
C PHE A 52 1.00 -30.36 12.10
N ASP A 53 1.73 -29.34 12.54
CA ASP A 53 2.84 -29.40 13.50
C ASP A 53 3.82 -30.55 13.19
N ALA A 54 4.48 -30.46 12.04
CA ALA A 54 5.61 -31.33 11.71
C ALA A 54 6.89 -30.96 12.51
N LEU A 55 6.99 -29.71 12.99
CA LEU A 55 8.22 -29.17 13.55
C LEU A 55 8.44 -29.53 15.03
N ASN A 56 7.46 -29.36 15.91
CA ASN A 56 7.68 -29.62 17.34
C ASN A 56 8.02 -31.10 17.62
N PRO A 57 7.36 -32.10 17.00
CA PRO A 57 7.74 -33.50 17.15
C PRO A 57 9.13 -33.81 16.57
N LEU A 58 9.49 -33.21 15.43
CA LEU A 58 10.81 -33.36 14.82
C LEU A 58 11.92 -32.86 15.76
N VAL A 59 11.77 -31.64 16.29
CA VAL A 59 12.73 -31.06 17.22
C VAL A 59 12.81 -31.87 18.51
N ALA A 60 11.68 -32.35 19.04
CA ALA A 60 11.66 -33.19 20.25
C ALA A 60 12.37 -34.54 20.05
N MET A 61 12.30 -35.15 18.86
CA MET A 61 13.07 -36.37 18.55
C MET A 61 14.58 -36.09 18.49
N ILE A 62 14.98 -35.02 17.82
CA ILE A 62 16.40 -34.63 17.67
C ILE A 62 17.01 -34.25 19.03
N ASP A 63 16.29 -33.47 19.84
CA ASP A 63 16.72 -33.08 21.19
C ASP A 63 16.69 -34.27 22.19
N GLY A 64 15.91 -35.31 21.88
CA GLY A 64 15.98 -36.62 22.53
C GLY A 64 17.14 -37.52 22.05
N GLY A 65 17.98 -37.05 21.14
CA GLY A 65 19.16 -37.77 20.64
C GLY A 65 18.95 -38.64 19.40
N ALA A 66 17.83 -38.50 18.69
CA ALA A 66 17.62 -39.20 17.42
C ALA A 66 18.48 -38.62 16.28
N ASP A 67 18.90 -39.49 15.34
CA ASP A 67 19.50 -39.04 14.09
C ASP A 67 18.56 -38.11 13.32
N ALA A 68 19.06 -36.96 12.85
CA ALA A 68 18.25 -35.96 12.16
C ALA A 68 17.64 -36.49 10.85
N GLY A 69 18.31 -37.38 10.12
CA GLY A 69 17.76 -38.01 8.92
C GLY A 69 16.56 -38.90 9.23
N ARG A 70 16.67 -39.75 10.26
CA ARG A 70 15.59 -40.65 10.73
C ARG A 70 14.44 -39.89 11.39
N ALA A 71 14.73 -38.82 12.14
CA ALA A 71 13.72 -37.96 12.74
C ALA A 71 12.89 -37.21 11.66
N VAL A 72 13.56 -36.73 10.60
CA VAL A 72 12.90 -36.17 9.41
C VAL A 72 12.03 -37.21 8.68
N GLU A 73 12.50 -38.46 8.56
CA GLU A 73 11.76 -39.55 7.91
C GLU A 73 10.43 -39.87 8.62
N GLU A 74 10.42 -39.95 9.96
CA GLU A 74 9.19 -40.18 10.74
C GLU A 74 8.29 -38.94 10.76
N ALA A 75 8.86 -37.73 10.86
CA ALA A 75 8.09 -36.48 10.76
C ALA A 75 7.40 -36.35 9.38
N GLY A 76 8.11 -36.71 8.31
CA GLY A 76 7.58 -36.81 6.95
C GLY A 76 6.50 -37.88 6.81
N LEU A 77 6.69 -39.07 7.38
CA LEU A 77 5.68 -40.14 7.41
C LEU A 77 4.41 -39.71 8.18
N ARG A 78 4.54 -38.97 9.28
CA ARG A 78 3.41 -38.40 10.03
C ARG A 78 2.69 -37.32 9.23
N LEU A 79 3.43 -36.39 8.62
CA LEU A 79 2.86 -35.32 7.79
C LEU A 79 2.14 -35.89 6.55
N ALA A 80 2.72 -36.88 5.86
CA ALA A 80 2.10 -37.57 4.71
C ALA A 80 0.76 -38.22 5.08
N ARG A 81 0.68 -38.87 6.25
CA ARG A 81 -0.57 -39.42 6.81
C ARG A 81 -1.59 -38.33 7.11
N ASN A 82 -1.18 -37.25 7.79
CA ASN A 82 -2.06 -36.11 8.11
C ASN A 82 -2.63 -35.43 6.85
N ARG A 83 -1.86 -35.39 5.76
CA ARG A 83 -2.27 -34.87 4.44
C ARG A 83 -3.04 -35.90 3.58
N GLY A 84 -3.53 -37.00 4.17
CA GLY A 84 -4.40 -37.97 3.48
C GLY A 84 -3.68 -39.02 2.63
N GLY A 85 -2.39 -39.28 2.86
CA GLY A 85 -1.60 -40.25 2.10
C GLY A 85 -0.78 -39.62 0.96
N ALA A 86 -0.31 -38.38 1.16
CA ALA A 86 0.54 -37.67 0.21
C ALA A 86 1.95 -38.30 0.08
N ASP A 87 2.72 -37.87 -0.92
CA ASP A 87 4.11 -38.31 -1.12
C ASP A 87 4.98 -38.10 0.15
N GLN A 88 5.54 -39.19 0.66
CA GLN A 88 6.44 -39.20 1.82
C GLN A 88 7.78 -38.51 1.52
N ALA A 89 8.28 -38.51 0.28
CA ALA A 89 9.52 -37.82 -0.07
C ALA A 89 9.33 -36.30 -0.01
N ALA A 90 8.26 -35.78 -0.63
CA ALA A 90 7.86 -34.39 -0.48
C ALA A 90 7.59 -34.00 0.99
N ALA A 91 6.87 -34.82 1.76
CA ALA A 91 6.58 -34.55 3.17
C ALA A 91 7.85 -34.55 4.06
N SER A 92 8.79 -35.47 3.81
CA SER A 92 10.10 -35.51 4.49
C SER A 92 10.95 -34.30 4.15
N TRP A 93 10.96 -33.86 2.88
CA TRP A 93 11.60 -32.59 2.50
C TRP A 93 11.03 -31.41 3.28
N ALA A 94 9.71 -31.32 3.44
CA ALA A 94 9.07 -30.20 4.14
C ALA A 94 9.48 -30.14 5.62
N ALA A 95 9.49 -31.30 6.28
CA ALA A 95 10.01 -31.45 7.64
C ALA A 95 11.50 -31.08 7.73
N ALA A 96 12.33 -31.48 6.75
CA ALA A 96 13.75 -31.12 6.68
C ALA A 96 13.96 -29.61 6.56
N VAL A 97 13.22 -28.94 5.68
CA VAL A 97 13.30 -27.48 5.46
C VAL A 97 12.94 -26.70 6.73
N LEU A 98 11.83 -27.03 7.40
CA LEU A 98 11.46 -26.38 8.67
C LEU A 98 12.51 -26.66 9.77
N GLY A 99 13.01 -27.90 9.84
CA GLY A 99 14.07 -28.28 10.77
C GLY A 99 15.40 -27.57 10.53
N TYR A 100 15.74 -27.25 9.27
CA TYR A 100 16.93 -26.48 8.90
C TYR A 100 16.76 -24.99 9.22
N ALA A 101 15.57 -24.43 9.00
CA ALA A 101 15.27 -23.04 9.32
C ALA A 101 15.47 -22.73 10.82
N VAL A 102 15.15 -23.67 11.72
CA VAL A 102 15.45 -23.56 13.17
C VAL A 102 16.82 -24.12 13.59
N GLY A 103 17.69 -24.47 12.64
CA GLY A 103 19.06 -24.94 12.90
C GLY A 103 19.19 -26.33 13.54
N LYS A 104 18.14 -27.15 13.49
CA LYS A 104 18.10 -28.51 14.10
C LYS A 104 18.40 -29.63 13.11
N VAL A 105 18.17 -29.42 11.81
CA VAL A 105 18.46 -30.38 10.73
C VAL A 105 19.59 -29.83 9.85
N PRO A 106 20.65 -30.60 9.52
CA PRO A 106 21.71 -30.12 8.62
C PRO A 106 21.26 -29.98 7.16
N ALA A 107 21.79 -28.99 6.43
CA ALA A 107 21.46 -28.73 5.02
C ALA A 107 21.60 -29.98 4.11
N ALA A 108 22.60 -30.82 4.36
CA ALA A 108 22.80 -32.08 3.62
C ALA A 108 21.59 -33.04 3.68
N VAL A 109 20.79 -32.99 4.75
CA VAL A 109 19.55 -33.77 4.87
C VAL A 109 18.45 -33.15 3.99
N VAL A 110 18.34 -31.82 3.96
CA VAL A 110 17.40 -31.10 3.08
C VAL A 110 17.68 -31.41 1.61
N LEU A 111 18.94 -31.29 1.19
CA LEU A 111 19.37 -31.57 -0.18
C LEU A 111 19.12 -33.04 -0.57
N ARG A 112 19.40 -34.00 0.33
CA ARG A 112 19.09 -35.42 0.11
C ARG A 112 17.61 -35.66 -0.21
N TYR A 113 16.68 -35.06 0.55
CA TYR A 113 15.25 -35.20 0.28
C TYR A 113 14.77 -34.38 -0.93
N ARG A 114 15.46 -33.29 -1.29
CA ARG A 114 15.17 -32.56 -2.55
C ARG A 114 15.51 -33.41 -3.78
N SER A 115 16.72 -33.97 -3.84
CA SER A 115 17.18 -34.81 -4.96
C SER A 115 16.48 -36.17 -5.04
N GLY A 116 15.84 -36.63 -3.96
CA GLY A 116 15.07 -37.87 -3.92
C GLY A 116 13.61 -37.75 -4.38
N ARG A 117 13.14 -36.54 -4.75
CA ARG A 117 11.78 -36.33 -5.26
C ARG A 117 11.67 -36.75 -6.73
N PRO A 118 10.59 -37.44 -7.12
CA PRO A 118 10.13 -37.39 -8.51
C PRO A 118 9.83 -35.93 -8.87
N SER A 119 10.22 -35.49 -10.07
CA SER A 119 9.67 -34.26 -10.63
C SER A 119 8.14 -34.36 -10.63
N ALA A 120 7.44 -33.31 -10.18
CA ALA A 120 5.99 -33.30 -10.18
C ALA A 120 5.46 -33.68 -11.57
N PRO A 121 4.46 -34.60 -11.68
CA PRO A 121 3.96 -35.00 -12.99
C PRO A 121 3.49 -33.79 -13.79
N GLY A 122 4.20 -33.47 -14.86
CA GLY A 122 3.68 -32.57 -15.88
C GLY A 122 2.34 -33.10 -16.35
N LEU A 123 1.40 -32.20 -16.64
CA LEU A 123 0.08 -32.57 -17.16
C LEU A 123 0.27 -33.57 -18.31
N PRO A 124 -0.46 -34.71 -18.32
CA PRO A 124 -0.29 -35.70 -19.38
C PRO A 124 -0.55 -35.02 -20.73
N PRO A 125 0.27 -35.32 -21.76
CA PRO A 125 0.09 -34.70 -23.06
C PRO A 125 -1.34 -34.95 -23.55
N PRO A 126 -1.99 -33.95 -24.19
CA PRO A 126 -3.36 -34.08 -24.62
C PRO A 126 -3.51 -35.32 -25.53
N PRO A 127 -4.59 -36.10 -25.39
CA PRO A 127 -4.77 -37.30 -26.19
C PRO A 127 -4.76 -36.94 -27.68
N PRO A 128 -4.16 -37.79 -28.54
CA PRO A 128 -4.05 -37.49 -29.96
C PRO A 128 -5.43 -37.25 -30.57
N THR A 129 -5.56 -36.15 -31.31
CA THR A 129 -6.83 -35.71 -31.90
C THR A 129 -7.37 -36.76 -32.86
N GLY A 130 -8.49 -37.37 -32.48
CA GLY A 130 -9.27 -38.22 -33.38
C GLY A 130 -9.77 -37.42 -34.59
N PRO A 131 -10.06 -38.08 -35.73
CA PRO A 131 -10.54 -37.40 -36.93
C PRO A 131 -11.86 -36.67 -36.66
N PRO A 132 -12.09 -35.51 -37.30
CA PRO A 132 -13.19 -34.62 -36.94
C PRO A 132 -14.56 -35.23 -37.25
N ILE A 133 -15.47 -35.18 -36.27
CA ILE A 133 -16.89 -35.44 -36.49
C ILE A 133 -17.50 -34.23 -37.20
N ALA A 134 -18.10 -34.44 -38.37
CA ALA A 134 -18.70 -33.38 -39.15
C ALA A 134 -20.09 -32.97 -38.60
N SER A 135 -20.18 -31.75 -38.07
CA SER A 135 -21.47 -31.11 -37.76
C SER A 135 -22.09 -30.47 -39.01
N PRO A 136 -23.42 -30.49 -39.19
CA PRO A 136 -24.08 -29.98 -40.38
C PRO A 136 -24.10 -28.43 -40.46
N LEU A 137 -24.11 -27.92 -41.70
CA LEU A 137 -24.08 -26.50 -42.03
C LEU A 137 -25.43 -25.79 -41.72
N PRO A 138 -25.42 -24.60 -41.09
CA PRO A 138 -26.56 -23.69 -41.10
C PRO A 138 -26.73 -23.06 -42.49
N GLN A 139 -27.93 -23.10 -43.07
CA GLN A 139 -28.22 -22.40 -44.32
C GLN A 139 -28.64 -20.96 -44.06
N THR A 140 -27.97 -20.00 -44.70
CA THR A 140 -28.32 -18.57 -44.66
C THR A 140 -29.33 -18.23 -45.75
N ALA A 141 -30.55 -17.88 -45.34
CA ALA A 141 -31.60 -17.36 -46.23
C ALA A 141 -32.08 -15.99 -45.72
N TRP A 142 -32.10 -14.98 -46.60
CA TRP A 142 -32.53 -13.63 -46.27
C TRP A 142 -34.07 -13.53 -46.25
N PRO A 143 -34.68 -12.85 -45.25
CA PRO A 143 -36.13 -12.69 -45.20
C PRO A 143 -36.63 -11.66 -46.21
N GLN A 144 -37.74 -11.97 -46.89
CA GLN A 144 -38.55 -10.99 -47.63
C GLN A 144 -39.75 -10.55 -46.78
N PRO A 145 -40.25 -9.31 -46.96
CA PRO A 145 -41.38 -8.79 -46.18
C PRO A 145 -42.71 -9.41 -46.62
N ALA A 146 -43.50 -9.89 -45.65
CA ALA A 146 -44.85 -10.41 -45.87
C ALA A 146 -45.93 -9.44 -45.32
N ALA A 147 -47.12 -9.47 -45.92
CA ALA A 147 -48.24 -8.59 -45.58
C ALA A 147 -48.98 -9.01 -44.29
N PRO A 148 -49.69 -8.09 -43.61
CA PRO A 148 -50.35 -8.38 -42.33
C PRO A 148 -51.64 -9.21 -42.48
N GLN A 149 -51.91 -10.07 -41.49
CA GLN A 149 -53.19 -10.78 -41.33
C GLN A 149 -53.73 -10.67 -39.88
N PRO A 150 -55.05 -10.91 -39.65
CA PRO A 150 -55.73 -10.42 -38.44
C PRO A 150 -55.67 -11.34 -37.22
N SER A 151 -55.81 -10.75 -36.04
CA SER A 151 -55.85 -11.43 -34.74
C SER A 151 -57.11 -12.25 -34.49
N ALA A 152 -56.99 -13.32 -33.70
CA ALA A 152 -58.12 -14.05 -33.10
C ALA A 152 -57.97 -14.12 -31.56
N PRO A 153 -59.05 -14.23 -30.76
CA PRO A 153 -59.00 -14.07 -29.30
C PRO A 153 -58.77 -15.39 -28.56
N GLN A 154 -58.07 -15.32 -27.41
CA GLN A 154 -57.79 -16.46 -26.54
C GLN A 154 -58.54 -16.33 -25.19
N PRO A 155 -59.22 -17.39 -24.69
CA PRO A 155 -60.01 -17.32 -23.45
C PRO A 155 -59.16 -17.47 -22.18
N PRO A 156 -59.64 -16.98 -21.01
CA PRO A 156 -58.87 -16.93 -19.77
C PRO A 156 -58.95 -18.22 -18.92
N PRO A 157 -57.88 -18.58 -18.17
CA PRO A 157 -57.95 -19.60 -17.11
C PRO A 157 -58.64 -19.07 -15.83
N ALA A 158 -59.23 -19.98 -15.05
CA ALA A 158 -59.89 -19.69 -13.77
C ALA A 158 -59.12 -20.28 -12.56
N TYR A 159 -59.45 -19.81 -11.35
CA TYR A 159 -58.76 -20.12 -10.09
C TYR A 159 -59.06 -21.52 -9.52
N GLY A 160 -58.10 -22.08 -8.78
CA GLY A 160 -58.26 -23.27 -7.92
C GLY A 160 -57.15 -23.36 -6.85
N VAL A 161 -57.52 -23.77 -5.63
CA VAL A 161 -56.68 -23.83 -4.40
C VAL A 161 -57.35 -24.77 -3.38
N PRO A 162 -56.72 -25.20 -2.25
CA PRO A 162 -55.30 -25.20 -1.87
C PRO A 162 -54.79 -26.57 -1.32
N ALA A 163 -53.50 -26.67 -0.91
CA ALA A 163 -53.03 -27.59 0.14
C ALA A 163 -51.71 -27.10 0.78
N TYR A 164 -51.45 -27.46 2.05
CA TYR A 164 -50.29 -27.03 2.85
C TYR A 164 -49.18 -28.10 2.92
N GLN A 165 -47.91 -27.68 2.93
CA GLN A 165 -46.87 -28.13 3.86
C GLN A 165 -45.66 -27.18 3.86
N GLN A 166 -45.08 -26.92 5.04
CA GLN A 166 -43.79 -26.21 5.21
C GLN A 166 -42.66 -27.22 5.45
N PRO A 167 -41.39 -26.80 5.27
CA PRO A 167 -40.58 -26.64 6.50
C PRO A 167 -39.64 -25.43 6.55
N ALA A 168 -39.45 -24.92 7.77
CA ALA A 168 -38.27 -24.26 8.35
C ALA A 168 -37.51 -23.16 7.57
N ALA A 169 -37.61 -21.92 8.07
CA ALA A 169 -36.58 -20.90 7.86
C ALA A 169 -35.37 -21.12 8.79
N PHE A 170 -34.17 -20.77 8.33
CA PHE A 170 -32.95 -20.78 9.16
C PHE A 170 -32.68 -19.41 9.80
N THR A 171 -32.21 -19.44 11.04
CA THR A 171 -32.04 -18.27 11.92
C THR A 171 -30.67 -17.60 11.78
N ALA A 172 -30.62 -16.29 12.06
CA ALA A 172 -29.36 -15.56 12.22
C ALA A 172 -28.48 -16.14 13.35
N PRO A 173 -27.14 -16.03 13.25
CA PRO A 173 -26.22 -16.54 14.29
C PRO A 173 -26.30 -15.72 15.59
N PRO A 174 -26.09 -16.36 16.76
CA PRO A 174 -26.18 -15.68 18.05
C PRO A 174 -24.96 -14.78 18.34
N ALA A 175 -25.20 -13.69 19.08
CA ALA A 175 -24.15 -12.75 19.47
C ALA A 175 -23.18 -13.35 20.51
N ALA A 176 -21.88 -13.08 20.36
CA ALA A 176 -20.85 -13.57 21.27
C ALA A 176 -20.88 -12.86 22.65
N PRO A 177 -20.66 -13.58 23.77
CA PRO A 177 -20.80 -13.02 25.11
C PRO A 177 -19.60 -12.14 25.52
N ARG A 178 -19.87 -10.89 25.92
CA ARG A 178 -18.89 -9.97 26.51
C ARG A 178 -18.33 -10.53 27.83
N LYS A 179 -17.01 -10.69 27.93
CA LYS A 179 -16.29 -10.91 29.22
C LYS A 179 -15.43 -9.70 29.57
N LYS A 180 -15.66 -9.12 30.74
CA LYS A 180 -14.75 -8.16 31.40
C LYS A 180 -13.73 -8.92 32.26
N ARG A 181 -12.47 -8.49 32.24
CA ARG A 181 -11.44 -8.59 33.30
C ARG A 181 -10.29 -7.66 32.89
N THR A 182 -10.15 -6.48 33.51
CA THR A 182 -9.22 -6.25 34.65
C THR A 182 -7.81 -6.77 34.35
N GLY A 183 -6.92 -5.88 33.90
CA GLY A 183 -5.51 -6.19 33.69
C GLY A 183 -4.67 -6.04 34.96
N VAL A 184 -3.41 -6.47 34.87
CA VAL A 184 -2.31 -6.18 35.82
C VAL A 184 -1.06 -5.89 34.98
N TRP A 185 -0.18 -5.04 35.52
CA TRP A 185 1.05 -4.57 34.90
C TRP A 185 2.11 -5.67 34.74
N VAL A 186 2.95 -5.53 33.71
CA VAL A 186 4.41 -5.74 33.85
C VAL A 186 5.12 -4.56 33.19
N ALA A 187 6.06 -3.96 33.90
CA ALA A 187 6.98 -2.93 33.43
C ALA A 187 8.40 -3.28 33.95
N ALA A 188 9.39 -2.41 33.67
CA ALA A 188 10.83 -2.54 33.99
C ALA A 188 11.62 -3.50 33.07
N SER A 189 12.91 -3.28 32.73
CA SER A 189 13.85 -2.12 32.75
C SER A 189 15.05 -2.52 31.81
N VAL A 190 16.11 -1.77 31.44
CA VAL A 190 17.03 -0.75 32.02
C VAL A 190 17.67 0.01 30.82
N ALA A 191 18.02 1.31 30.75
CA ALA A 191 18.24 2.46 31.68
C ALA A 191 19.72 2.82 32.02
N GLY A 192 20.37 3.63 31.17
CA GLY A 192 21.75 4.17 31.28
C GLY A 192 22.35 4.39 29.87
N VAL A 193 23.29 5.31 29.57
CA VAL A 193 24.16 6.22 30.34
C VAL A 193 24.72 7.26 29.32
N VAL A 194 24.96 8.57 29.56
CA VAL A 194 24.97 9.41 30.78
C VAL A 194 24.65 10.90 30.46
N LEU A 195 24.68 11.75 31.49
CA LEU A 195 24.45 13.22 31.56
C LEU A 195 25.53 14.13 30.92
N VAL A 196 25.12 15.31 30.40
CA VAL A 196 25.80 16.63 30.57
C VAL A 196 24.74 17.75 30.68
N ALA A 197 25.06 18.85 31.38
CA ALA A 197 24.24 20.06 31.66
C ALA A 197 23.70 20.80 30.40
N GLY A 198 22.76 21.76 30.45
CA GLY A 198 22.04 22.49 31.53
C GLY A 198 21.56 23.86 30.99
N GLY A 199 20.73 24.69 31.63
CA GLY A 199 20.13 24.63 32.95
C GLY A 199 19.96 26.03 33.57
N VAL A 200 18.98 26.84 33.11
CA VAL A 200 18.66 28.16 33.69
C VAL A 200 17.13 28.38 33.74
N THR A 201 16.63 28.87 34.87
CA THR A 201 15.25 29.37 35.01
C THR A 201 15.23 30.51 36.02
N ALA A 202 14.62 31.65 35.66
CA ALA A 202 14.29 32.76 36.55
C ALA A 202 12.92 33.31 36.06
N VAL A 203 11.82 33.14 36.79
CA VAL A 203 11.49 33.78 38.08
C VAL A 203 11.40 35.30 37.93
N VAL A 204 10.20 35.76 37.55
CA VAL A 204 9.75 37.13 37.80
C VAL A 204 9.03 37.14 39.14
N LEU A 205 9.57 37.87 40.12
CA LEU A 205 8.91 38.08 41.40
C LEU A 205 7.92 39.25 41.31
N ALA A 206 6.73 39.06 41.89
CA ALA A 206 5.79 40.14 42.09
C ALA A 206 6.27 41.10 43.19
N ALA A 207 6.05 42.39 42.98
CA ALA A 207 6.09 43.41 44.03
C ALA A 207 4.71 44.07 44.09
N GLY A 208 3.96 43.79 45.16
CA GLY A 208 2.68 44.44 45.42
C GLY A 208 2.85 45.77 46.15
N GLY A 209 1.84 46.63 46.04
CA GLY A 209 1.68 47.84 46.83
C GLY A 209 0.20 48.18 46.94
N ASP A 210 -0.35 48.08 48.15
CA ASP A 210 -1.70 48.52 48.47
C ASP A 210 -1.72 50.03 48.74
N ASP A 211 -2.71 50.74 48.20
CA ASP A 211 -3.28 51.95 48.78
C ASP A 211 -4.71 52.16 48.23
N ASP A 212 -5.67 52.38 49.13
CA ASP A 212 -7.13 52.51 48.91
C ASP A 212 -7.52 54.03 49.08
N PRO A 213 -8.74 54.54 48.80
CA PRO A 213 -9.95 53.85 48.35
C PRO A 213 -10.85 54.56 47.31
N SER A 214 -11.89 53.82 46.88
CA SER A 214 -13.24 54.31 46.52
C SER A 214 -13.46 55.27 45.33
N ALA A 215 -13.94 54.70 44.21
CA ALA A 215 -14.91 55.37 43.34
C ALA A 215 -15.91 54.36 42.74
N LYS A 216 -17.21 54.57 42.93
CA LYS A 216 -18.27 53.66 42.43
C LYS A 216 -18.46 53.77 40.92
N LYS A 217 -18.48 52.63 40.22
CA LYS A 217 -19.25 52.41 38.99
C LYS A 217 -19.76 50.98 38.96
N ASP A 218 -21.05 50.79 38.70
CA ASP A 218 -21.64 49.47 38.48
C ASP A 218 -21.26 48.94 37.08
N PRO A 219 -20.89 47.66 36.97
CA PRO A 219 -21.06 46.91 35.74
C PRO A 219 -22.20 45.88 35.92
N THR A 220 -23.25 45.99 35.10
CA THR A 220 -24.17 44.88 34.90
C THR A 220 -23.41 43.78 34.16
N SER A 221 -22.89 42.79 34.88
CA SER A 221 -22.20 41.63 34.30
C SER A 221 -23.17 40.74 33.54
N SER A 222 -23.47 41.10 32.29
CA SER A 222 -23.87 40.15 31.27
C SER A 222 -22.68 39.23 31.00
N THR A 223 -22.68 38.04 31.60
CA THR A 223 -21.78 36.95 31.21
C THR A 223 -22.15 36.50 29.81
N SER A 224 -21.51 37.09 28.80
CA SER A 224 -21.42 36.49 27.47
C SER A 224 -20.53 35.25 27.57
N ASP A 225 -20.90 34.17 26.89
CA ASP A 225 -20.06 32.98 26.79
C ASP A 225 -18.74 33.32 26.09
N GLU A 226 -17.66 33.37 26.87
CA GLU A 226 -16.32 33.74 26.38
C GLU A 226 -15.62 32.51 25.80
N GLY A 227 -16.09 32.09 24.62
CA GLY A 227 -15.37 31.15 23.76
C GLY A 227 -13.96 31.67 23.41
N PRO A 228 -13.06 30.79 22.92
CA PRO A 228 -11.65 31.11 22.74
C PRO A 228 -11.47 32.36 21.85
N LYS A 229 -10.91 33.43 22.44
CA LYS A 229 -10.65 34.73 21.78
C LYS A 229 -9.43 34.67 20.85
N VAL A 230 -9.49 33.77 19.86
CA VAL A 230 -8.59 33.78 18.72
C VAL A 230 -8.95 34.98 17.85
N ASP A 231 -8.06 35.94 17.71
CA ASP A 231 -8.24 37.03 16.74
C ASP A 231 -8.25 36.45 15.31
N VAL A 232 -9.36 36.70 14.60
CA VAL A 232 -9.67 36.21 13.25
C VAL A 232 -9.75 37.32 12.20
N GLU A 233 -9.33 38.55 12.54
CA GLU A 233 -9.09 39.57 11.51
C GLU A 233 -7.97 39.11 10.55
N PRO A 234 -8.07 39.38 9.23
CA PRO A 234 -7.16 38.79 8.23
C PRO A 234 -5.67 39.00 8.53
N ALA A 235 -5.28 40.20 8.99
CA ALA A 235 -3.90 40.52 9.36
C ALA A 235 -3.41 39.70 10.57
N ALA A 236 -4.27 39.46 11.58
CA ALA A 236 -3.92 38.66 12.75
C ALA A 236 -3.79 37.17 12.42
N ILE A 237 -4.54 36.67 11.43
CA ILE A 237 -4.36 35.32 10.89
C ILE A 237 -3.06 35.23 10.08
N ASP A 238 -2.80 36.19 9.19
CA ASP A 238 -1.59 36.22 8.36
C ASP A 238 -0.31 36.31 9.22
N ASP A 239 -0.26 37.19 10.22
CA ASP A 239 0.87 37.29 11.15
C ASP A 239 1.06 35.99 11.96
N ARG A 240 -0.03 35.40 12.47
CA ARG A 240 0.01 34.16 13.28
C ARG A 240 0.46 32.94 12.46
N TYR A 241 0.04 32.82 11.21
CA TYR A 241 0.31 31.66 10.33
C TYR A 241 1.36 31.95 9.23
N ASN A 242 2.14 33.02 9.38
CA ASN A 242 3.24 33.42 8.48
C ASN A 242 4.29 32.31 8.23
N ALA A 243 4.43 31.38 9.17
CA ALA A 243 5.29 30.21 9.07
C ALA A 243 4.79 29.15 8.05
N LEU A 244 3.50 29.19 7.68
CA LEU A 244 2.89 28.33 6.67
C LEU A 244 2.78 29.04 5.31
N SER A 245 2.33 30.30 5.29
CA SER A 245 2.17 31.12 4.07
C SER A 245 2.30 32.60 4.37
N ALA A 246 2.85 33.39 3.44
CA ALA A 246 3.05 34.84 3.63
C ALA A 246 1.75 35.68 3.58
N LYS A 247 0.66 35.09 3.07
CA LYS A 247 -0.70 35.66 3.01
C LYS A 247 -1.74 34.56 3.20
N MET A 248 -1.87 34.04 4.41
CA MET A 248 -2.76 32.91 4.68
C MET A 248 -4.23 33.17 4.33
N THR A 249 -4.66 34.44 4.35
CA THR A 249 -6.03 34.89 4.09
C THR A 249 -6.28 35.44 2.69
N GLU A 250 -5.34 35.29 1.73
CA GLU A 250 -5.51 35.70 0.33
C GLU A 250 -6.73 34.99 -0.31
N GLY A 251 -7.81 35.74 -0.56
CA GLY A 251 -9.08 35.19 -1.06
C GLY A 251 -9.94 34.44 -0.03
N ALA A 252 -9.63 34.58 1.27
CA ALA A 252 -10.42 34.03 2.37
C ALA A 252 -11.48 35.03 2.87
N SER A 253 -12.54 34.50 3.49
CA SER A 253 -13.68 35.25 4.01
C SER A 253 -14.38 34.49 5.13
N GLY A 254 -15.15 35.19 5.97
CA GLY A 254 -15.96 34.56 7.02
C GLY A 254 -15.16 33.72 8.02
N CYS A 255 -13.91 34.12 8.30
CA CYS A 255 -13.05 33.44 9.26
C CYS A 255 -13.66 33.45 10.66
N LYS A 256 -13.59 32.30 11.34
CA LYS A 256 -14.12 32.08 12.69
C LYS A 256 -13.19 31.16 13.48
N ALA A 257 -13.13 31.38 14.79
CA ALA A 257 -12.53 30.44 15.72
C ALA A 257 -13.44 29.20 15.87
N GLU A 258 -12.84 28.02 15.99
CA GLU A 258 -13.53 26.76 16.29
C GLU A 258 -13.04 26.18 17.62
N GLU A 259 -13.82 25.29 18.22
CA GLU A 259 -13.42 24.58 19.44
C GLU A 259 -12.22 23.64 19.13
N PRO A 260 -11.07 23.79 19.82
CA PRO A 260 -9.91 22.94 19.55
C PRO A 260 -10.12 21.48 19.96
N GLY A 261 -9.67 20.55 19.12
CA GLY A 261 -9.62 19.13 19.46
C GLY A 261 -8.47 18.78 20.41
N ALA A 262 -8.40 17.53 20.86
CA ALA A 262 -7.26 17.06 21.65
C ALA A 262 -5.93 17.25 20.89
N GLY A 263 -4.93 17.86 21.54
CA GLY A 263 -3.63 18.18 20.94
C GLY A 263 -3.63 19.46 20.09
N GLN A 264 -4.73 20.24 20.08
CA GLN A 264 -4.88 21.48 19.32
C GLN A 264 -5.04 22.65 20.29
N ALA A 265 -4.19 23.67 20.17
CA ALA A 265 -4.24 24.88 20.98
C ALA A 265 -5.21 25.92 20.38
N GLU A 266 -5.20 26.07 19.05
CA GLU A 266 -6.08 26.98 18.31
C GLU A 266 -6.56 26.33 17.01
N VAL A 267 -7.81 26.65 16.61
CA VAL A 267 -8.37 26.29 15.31
C VAL A 267 -9.08 27.50 14.71
N VAL A 268 -8.80 27.80 13.45
CA VAL A 268 -9.52 28.82 12.66
C VAL A 268 -10.06 28.17 11.38
N GLN A 269 -11.31 28.46 11.03
CA GLN A 269 -11.93 28.04 9.77
C GLN A 269 -12.38 29.27 8.97
N CYS A 270 -11.99 29.34 7.70
CA CYS A 270 -12.40 30.37 6.74
C CYS A 270 -13.04 29.74 5.50
N ALA A 271 -13.94 30.48 4.85
CA ALA A 271 -14.45 30.14 3.53
C ALA A 271 -13.57 30.77 2.44
N VAL A 272 -13.20 29.98 1.43
CA VAL A 272 -12.42 30.40 0.26
C VAL A 272 -13.18 30.03 -1.01
N SER A 273 -12.87 30.65 -2.15
CA SER A 273 -13.58 30.37 -3.42
C SER A 273 -13.51 28.89 -3.86
N ALA A 274 -12.44 28.18 -3.49
CA ALA A 274 -12.26 26.76 -3.76
C ALA A 274 -12.95 25.82 -2.74
N GLY A 275 -13.45 26.32 -1.60
CA GLY A 275 -14.00 25.51 -0.52
C GLY A 275 -13.74 26.06 0.89
N THR A 276 -13.12 25.26 1.75
CA THR A 276 -12.81 25.61 3.16
C THR A 276 -11.31 25.61 3.39
N LEU A 277 -10.80 26.66 4.05
CA LEU A 277 -9.48 26.69 4.67
C LEU A 277 -9.64 26.44 6.18
N ARG A 278 -8.94 25.44 6.72
CA ARG A 278 -8.82 25.18 8.16
C ARG A 278 -7.36 25.33 8.58
N LEU A 279 -7.11 26.15 9.60
CA LEU A 279 -5.81 26.41 10.20
C LEU A 279 -5.79 25.83 11.62
N VAL A 280 -4.65 25.29 12.03
CA VAL A 280 -4.47 24.64 13.34
C VAL A 280 -3.12 25.02 13.92
N THR A 281 -3.10 25.37 15.21
CA THR A 281 -1.88 25.36 16.04
C THR A 281 -2.00 24.22 17.04
N TYR A 282 -0.94 23.44 17.23
CA TYR A 282 -0.92 22.23 18.06
C TYR A 282 -0.25 22.48 19.43
N ASP A 283 -0.68 21.73 20.44
CA ASP A 283 -0.11 21.82 21.80
C ASP A 283 1.35 21.35 21.85
N ASP A 284 1.69 20.31 21.06
CA ASP A 284 3.01 19.70 21.04
C ASP A 284 3.37 19.01 19.71
N ASP A 285 4.63 18.57 19.63
CA ASP A 285 5.25 17.89 18.49
C ASP A 285 4.55 16.57 18.12
N ALA A 286 4.06 15.84 19.13
CA ALA A 286 3.40 14.55 18.96
C ALA A 286 1.99 14.74 18.36
N SER A 287 1.30 15.82 18.74
CA SER A 287 -0.02 16.18 18.25
C SER A 287 0.01 16.60 16.78
N LEU A 288 0.99 17.45 16.38
CA LEU A 288 1.22 17.74 14.97
C LEU A 288 1.64 16.48 14.20
N THR A 289 2.59 15.70 14.72
CA THR A 289 3.07 14.47 14.04
C THR A 289 1.91 13.48 13.82
N THR A 290 1.02 13.32 14.81
CA THR A 290 -0.19 12.51 14.69
C THR A 290 -1.14 13.04 13.61
N ALA A 291 -1.33 14.37 13.53
CA ALA A 291 -2.16 14.99 12.50
C ALA A 291 -1.57 14.84 11.09
N ARG A 292 -0.24 14.96 10.93
CA ARG A 292 0.47 14.70 9.67
C ARG A 292 0.32 13.23 9.24
N SER A 293 0.61 12.28 10.14
CA SER A 293 0.45 10.85 9.86
C SER A 293 -1.01 10.44 9.61
N GLY A 294 -1.98 11.18 10.14
CA GLY A 294 -3.41 11.03 9.83
C GLY A 294 -3.86 11.70 8.53
N ARG A 295 -2.98 12.42 7.83
CA ARG A 295 -3.25 13.09 6.54
C ARG A 295 -2.51 12.46 5.37
N LEU A 296 -1.25 12.04 5.58
CA LEU A 296 -0.42 11.42 4.53
C LEU A 296 -0.84 9.96 4.31
N ASP A 297 -2.01 9.77 3.71
CA ASP A 297 -2.33 8.51 3.05
C ASP A 297 -1.61 8.39 1.70
N TYR A 298 -1.29 7.16 1.32
CA TYR A 298 -0.67 6.83 0.04
C TYR A 298 -1.73 6.29 -0.92
N SER A 299 -2.83 7.03 -1.05
CA SER A 299 -3.86 6.76 -2.05
C SER A 299 -3.39 7.16 -3.46
N ALA A 300 -4.02 6.62 -4.50
CA ALA A 300 -3.85 7.11 -5.85
C ALA A 300 -4.26 8.60 -5.95
N GLY A 301 -3.69 9.35 -6.90
CA GLY A 301 -3.99 10.77 -7.07
C GLY A 301 -3.34 11.70 -6.03
N THR A 302 -2.37 11.23 -5.24
CA THR A 302 -1.73 12.04 -4.19
C THR A 302 -0.40 12.65 -4.61
N LEU A 303 -0.09 13.88 -4.16
CA LEU A 303 1.27 14.44 -4.24
C LEU A 303 1.80 14.67 -2.82
N THR A 304 2.77 13.87 -2.40
CA THR A 304 3.39 13.98 -1.07
C THR A 304 4.83 14.50 -1.11
N ALA A 305 5.16 15.31 -0.12
CA ALA A 305 6.52 15.60 0.32
C ALA A 305 6.54 15.68 1.85
N ASP A 306 7.49 15.01 2.50
CA ASP A 306 7.80 15.21 3.91
C ASP A 306 9.33 15.17 4.07
N ASN A 307 9.89 16.19 4.71
CA ASN A 307 11.32 16.30 5.04
C ASN A 307 11.58 16.29 6.56
N GLY A 308 10.58 15.89 7.36
CA GLY A 308 10.54 15.99 8.81
C GLY A 308 10.12 17.38 9.29
N ALA A 309 10.77 18.45 8.80
CA ALA A 309 10.51 19.83 9.23
C ALA A 309 9.21 20.43 8.66
N THR A 310 8.85 20.07 7.42
CA THR A 310 7.61 20.48 6.75
C THR A 310 7.07 19.33 5.90
N ALA A 311 5.75 19.23 5.81
CA ALA A 311 5.08 18.37 4.85
C ALA A 311 4.14 19.14 3.91
N LEU A 312 3.92 18.55 2.72
CA LEU A 312 2.88 18.88 1.77
C LEU A 312 2.16 17.58 1.37
N TYR A 313 0.83 17.64 1.27
CA TYR A 313 -0.02 16.58 0.72
C TYR A 313 -1.09 17.22 -0.18
N GLU A 314 -1.20 16.76 -1.42
CA GLU A 314 -2.36 17.00 -2.29
C GLU A 314 -3.15 15.71 -2.46
N LEU A 315 -4.48 15.82 -2.63
CA LEU A 315 -5.34 14.75 -3.14
C LEU A 315 -6.17 15.24 -4.33
N ASP A 316 -6.05 14.52 -5.43
CA ASP A 316 -6.86 14.65 -6.64
C ASP A 316 -7.86 13.49 -6.71
N PRO A 317 -9.15 13.70 -6.36
CA PRO A 317 -10.12 12.63 -6.23
C PRO A 317 -10.55 12.05 -7.59
N GLU A 318 -10.40 12.81 -8.69
CA GLU A 318 -10.64 12.29 -10.04
C GLU A 318 -9.55 11.27 -10.40
N ARG A 319 -8.28 11.62 -10.17
CA ARG A 319 -7.15 10.69 -10.36
C ARG A 319 -7.15 9.54 -9.34
N ALA A 320 -7.68 9.74 -8.14
CA ALA A 320 -7.87 8.71 -7.13
C ALA A 320 -9.06 7.75 -7.41
N GLY A 321 -9.99 8.16 -8.28
CA GLY A 321 -11.24 7.45 -8.53
C GLY A 321 -12.23 7.47 -7.36
N THR A 322 -12.17 8.49 -6.49
CA THR A 322 -13.03 8.61 -5.28
C THR A 322 -14.10 9.70 -5.43
N SER A 323 -15.02 9.75 -4.47
CA SER A 323 -16.00 10.83 -4.32
C SER A 323 -15.65 11.81 -3.20
N ASP A 324 -14.41 11.76 -2.71
CA ASP A 324 -13.93 12.61 -1.62
C ASP A 324 -13.62 14.03 -2.15
N PRO A 325 -13.66 15.07 -1.30
CA PRO A 325 -13.26 16.40 -1.73
C PRO A 325 -11.76 16.45 -2.02
N ALA A 326 -11.36 17.23 -3.01
CA ALA A 326 -9.94 17.54 -3.23
C ALA A 326 -9.33 18.20 -1.98
N VAL A 327 -8.05 17.93 -1.73
CA VAL A 327 -7.32 18.43 -0.55
C VAL A 327 -5.98 19.01 -0.95
N VAL A 328 -5.59 20.10 -0.29
CA VAL A 328 -4.19 20.52 -0.17
C VAL A 328 -3.89 20.79 1.31
N TYR A 329 -2.89 20.12 1.87
CA TYR A 329 -2.46 20.23 3.27
C TYR A 329 -0.98 20.56 3.33
N TRP A 330 -0.60 21.50 4.20
CA TRP A 330 0.81 21.81 4.46
C TRP A 330 1.05 22.18 5.93
N ASP A 331 2.24 21.89 6.43
CA ASP A 331 2.59 22.12 7.84
C ASP A 331 4.00 22.70 8.07
N SER A 332 4.20 23.18 9.30
CA SER A 332 5.48 23.63 9.84
C SER A 332 5.69 23.00 11.22
N LYS A 333 6.64 22.06 11.29
CA LYS A 333 7.04 21.42 12.55
C LYS A 333 7.71 22.40 13.51
N GLY A 334 8.52 23.33 12.98
CA GLY A 334 9.18 24.38 13.76
C GLY A 334 8.23 25.42 14.37
N SER A 335 6.95 25.43 13.97
CA SER A 335 5.93 26.35 14.50
C SER A 335 4.71 25.65 15.09
N LEU A 336 4.68 24.31 15.10
CA LEU A 336 3.55 23.49 15.52
C LEU A 336 2.23 23.92 14.84
N GLN A 337 2.26 24.12 13.53
CA GLN A 337 1.12 24.63 12.75
C GLN A 337 0.83 23.79 11.52
N SER A 338 -0.44 23.71 11.11
CA SER A 338 -0.83 23.20 9.79
C SER A 338 -2.02 23.96 9.18
N ALA A 339 -2.12 23.89 7.86
CA ALA A 339 -3.26 24.36 7.08
C ALA A 339 -3.84 23.20 6.25
N THR A 340 -5.15 23.21 6.03
CA THR A 340 -5.86 22.31 5.13
C THR A 340 -6.84 23.12 4.29
N LEU A 341 -6.66 23.10 2.97
CA LEU A 341 -7.70 23.41 2.00
C LEU A 341 -8.50 22.13 1.72
N THR A 342 -9.82 22.21 1.80
CA THR A 342 -10.75 21.12 1.44
C THR A 342 -11.76 21.65 0.44
N GLY A 343 -11.88 20.96 -0.70
CA GLY A 343 -12.64 21.43 -1.85
C GLY A 343 -14.14 21.49 -1.60
N ALA A 344 -14.78 22.48 -2.22
CA ALA A 344 -16.23 22.47 -2.43
C ALA A 344 -16.62 21.34 -3.40
N SER A 345 -17.90 20.96 -3.40
CA SER A 345 -18.44 19.98 -4.37
C SER A 345 -18.18 20.43 -5.81
N GLY A 346 -17.31 19.70 -6.52
CA GLY A 346 -16.91 20.01 -7.90
C GLY A 346 -15.71 20.94 -8.06
N ALA A 347 -15.00 21.31 -6.98
CA ALA A 347 -13.69 21.95 -7.09
C ALA A 347 -12.59 20.92 -7.40
N SER A 348 -11.71 21.24 -8.36
CA SER A 348 -10.58 20.36 -8.72
C SER A 348 -9.40 20.53 -7.76
N ALA A 349 -8.48 19.56 -7.72
CA ALA A 349 -7.21 19.73 -7.00
C ALA A 349 -6.41 20.93 -7.52
N ASP A 350 -6.46 21.21 -8.82
CA ASP A 350 -5.75 22.33 -9.44
C ASP A 350 -6.34 23.70 -9.04
N ASP A 351 -7.65 23.79 -8.74
CA ASP A 351 -8.26 24.99 -8.14
C ASP A 351 -7.72 25.25 -6.73
N LEU A 352 -7.54 24.19 -5.93
CA LEU A 352 -6.96 24.28 -4.59
C LEU A 352 -5.47 24.62 -4.64
N VAL A 353 -4.70 23.99 -5.52
CA VAL A 353 -3.25 24.26 -5.72
C VAL A 353 -3.03 25.69 -6.21
N LYS A 354 -3.91 26.20 -7.09
CA LYS A 354 -3.91 27.60 -7.53
C LYS A 354 -4.18 28.58 -6.39
N HIS A 355 -5.10 28.25 -5.48
CA HIS A 355 -5.36 29.06 -4.29
C HIS A 355 -4.20 28.97 -3.28
N TYR A 356 -3.68 27.77 -3.01
CA TYR A 356 -2.48 27.53 -2.20
C TYR A 356 -1.30 28.39 -2.66
N LYS A 357 -0.97 28.37 -3.96
CA LYS A 357 0.07 29.21 -4.57
C LYS A 357 -0.16 30.71 -4.36
N ALA A 358 -1.41 31.18 -4.40
CA ALA A 358 -1.74 32.58 -4.16
C ALA A 358 -1.39 33.04 -2.73
N THR A 359 -1.51 32.17 -1.73
CA THR A 359 -1.11 32.47 -0.34
C THR A 359 0.40 32.73 -0.16
N SER A 360 1.21 32.45 -1.19
CA SER A 360 2.68 32.51 -1.15
C SER A 360 3.24 31.62 -0.03
N PRO A 361 3.12 30.28 -0.18
CA PRO A 361 3.42 29.31 0.87
C PRO A 361 4.92 29.26 1.22
N ARG A 362 5.21 28.81 2.45
CA ARG A 362 6.58 28.55 2.94
C ARG A 362 7.06 27.13 2.62
N VAL A 363 6.13 26.21 2.39
CA VAL A 363 6.39 24.86 1.90
C VAL A 363 6.40 24.90 0.36
N SER A 364 7.39 24.27 -0.26
CA SER A 364 7.46 24.15 -1.72
C SER A 364 6.80 22.86 -2.18
N GLU A 365 6.12 22.90 -3.33
CA GLU A 365 5.79 21.66 -4.05
C GLU A 365 7.06 20.90 -4.44
N PRO A 366 7.07 19.56 -4.31
CA PRO A 366 8.18 18.75 -4.81
C PRO A 366 8.17 18.81 -6.34
N THR A 367 9.26 19.27 -6.95
CA THR A 367 9.39 19.37 -8.42
C THR A 367 10.20 18.24 -9.03
N THR A 368 11.10 17.60 -8.27
CA THR A 368 12.02 16.54 -8.74
C THR A 368 11.96 15.32 -7.80
N PRO A 369 12.37 14.11 -8.25
CA PRO A 369 12.40 12.90 -7.41
C PRO A 369 13.13 13.14 -6.08
N ALA A 370 12.49 12.74 -4.98
CA ALA A 370 12.92 13.06 -3.62
C ALA A 370 13.78 11.95 -2.99
N ASN A 371 13.45 10.67 -3.21
CA ASN A 371 14.23 9.56 -2.67
C ASN A 371 15.55 9.36 -3.44
N GLU A 372 16.65 9.23 -2.72
CA GLU A 372 17.99 9.03 -3.29
C GLU A 372 18.08 7.74 -4.13
N THR A 373 17.46 6.64 -3.69
CA THR A 373 17.44 5.36 -4.41
C THR A 373 16.58 5.41 -5.66
N LEU A 374 15.49 6.20 -5.69
CA LEU A 374 14.73 6.46 -6.92
C LEU A 374 15.53 7.29 -7.93
N ARG A 375 16.31 8.26 -7.46
CA ARG A 375 17.19 9.06 -8.33
C ARG A 375 18.27 8.18 -8.97
N GLU A 376 18.90 7.34 -8.15
CA GLU A 376 19.81 6.28 -8.63
C GLU A 376 19.12 5.36 -9.65
N PHE A 377 17.86 4.94 -9.40
CA PHE A 377 17.06 4.14 -10.33
C PHE A 377 16.73 4.81 -11.67
N ILE A 378 16.81 6.14 -11.74
CA ILE A 378 16.57 6.93 -12.95
C ILE A 378 17.88 7.14 -13.71
N ASP A 379 18.94 7.55 -13.00
CA ASP A 379 20.30 7.81 -13.55
C ASP A 379 20.91 6.58 -14.25
N ILE A 380 20.36 5.40 -13.96
CA ILE A 380 20.50 4.11 -14.68
C ILE A 380 20.35 4.21 -16.21
N ASN A 381 19.38 4.98 -16.72
CA ASN A 381 19.01 5.02 -18.16
C ASN A 381 18.51 6.40 -18.63
N MET A 382 18.27 7.35 -17.73
CA MET A 382 17.73 8.68 -17.98
C MET A 382 18.45 9.72 -17.11
N ASP A 383 18.30 11.01 -17.40
CA ASP A 383 18.81 12.07 -16.52
C ASP A 383 17.69 12.49 -15.54
N VAL A 384 17.95 12.39 -14.22
CA VAL A 384 17.04 12.87 -13.16
C VAL A 384 16.60 14.32 -13.34
N ALA A 385 17.40 15.17 -13.98
CA ALA A 385 17.04 16.56 -14.27
C ALA A 385 15.88 16.69 -15.29
N THR A 386 15.55 15.65 -16.04
CA THR A 386 14.36 15.60 -16.92
C THR A 386 13.08 15.21 -16.20
N CYS A 387 13.18 14.71 -14.96
CA CYS A 387 12.06 14.13 -14.23
C CYS A 387 11.32 15.17 -13.37
N THR A 388 10.07 15.44 -13.74
CA THR A 388 9.15 16.30 -12.98
C THR A 388 8.21 15.45 -12.13
N ARG A 389 8.12 15.71 -10.81
CA ARG A 389 7.17 15.03 -9.91
C ARG A 389 5.72 15.26 -10.35
N GLN A 390 4.89 14.23 -10.16
CA GLN A 390 3.44 14.28 -10.38
C GLN A 390 2.67 13.60 -9.24
N ARG A 391 1.35 13.78 -9.24
CA ARG A 391 0.44 13.01 -8.38
C ARG A 391 0.54 11.52 -8.75
N THR A 392 0.38 10.62 -7.79
CA THR A 392 0.47 9.15 -7.97
C THR A 392 -0.61 8.60 -8.88
N PHE A 393 -0.37 7.47 -9.57
CA PHE A 393 -1.40 6.78 -10.35
C PHE A 393 -2.03 5.60 -9.60
N PHE A 394 -1.23 4.81 -8.88
CA PHE A 394 -1.67 3.65 -8.11
C PHE A 394 -1.58 3.87 -6.60
N THR A 395 -2.42 3.15 -5.86
CA THR A 395 -2.41 3.14 -4.39
C THR A 395 -1.16 2.42 -3.86
N GLY A 396 -0.51 3.05 -2.88
CA GLY A 396 0.75 2.57 -2.28
C GLY A 396 1.99 3.22 -2.87
N GLU A 397 1.89 3.98 -3.97
CA GLU A 397 2.97 4.85 -4.45
C GLU A 397 3.29 5.94 -3.41
N THR A 398 4.58 6.22 -3.20
CA THR A 398 5.06 7.34 -2.35
C THR A 398 5.54 8.53 -3.17
N GLU A 399 5.97 8.28 -4.41
CA GLU A 399 6.21 9.31 -5.41
C GLU A 399 6.15 8.72 -6.82
N GLU A 400 5.61 9.50 -7.75
CA GLU A 400 5.71 9.30 -9.20
C GLU A 400 6.30 10.57 -9.83
N SER A 401 7.06 10.42 -10.90
CA SER A 401 7.58 11.49 -11.74
C SER A 401 7.41 11.14 -13.21
N LYS A 402 7.20 12.15 -14.06
CA LYS A 402 7.24 12.04 -15.51
C LYS A 402 8.61 12.51 -16.00
N CYS A 403 9.29 11.72 -16.81
CA CYS A 403 10.63 12.02 -17.33
C CYS A 403 10.64 12.21 -18.85
N GLU A 404 11.65 12.89 -19.37
CA GLU A 404 11.87 13.00 -20.81
C GLU A 404 12.85 11.91 -21.26
N SER A 405 12.38 11.02 -22.14
CA SER A 405 13.16 9.90 -22.69
C SER A 405 14.31 10.31 -23.62
N GLY A 406 14.33 11.57 -24.07
CA GLY A 406 15.15 12.02 -25.20
C GLY A 406 14.70 11.47 -26.57
N VAL A 407 13.60 10.71 -26.65
CA VAL A 407 13.14 10.01 -27.86
C VAL A 407 11.72 10.42 -28.23
N ASP A 408 11.53 10.87 -29.48
CA ASP A 408 10.23 11.36 -29.94
C ASP A 408 9.11 10.29 -29.89
N GLY A 409 7.97 10.70 -29.36
CA GLY A 409 6.81 9.84 -29.09
C GLY A 409 6.95 8.86 -27.92
N VAL A 410 8.06 8.87 -27.16
CA VAL A 410 8.24 8.01 -25.98
C VAL A 410 7.99 8.79 -24.70
N ALA A 411 6.84 8.53 -24.06
CA ALA A 411 6.49 9.08 -22.75
C ALA A 411 6.93 8.12 -21.63
N VAL A 412 7.43 8.65 -20.50
CA VAL A 412 7.95 7.84 -19.40
C VAL A 412 7.44 8.33 -18.05
N ASN A 413 6.93 7.40 -17.24
CA ASN A 413 6.75 7.58 -15.80
C ASN A 413 7.76 6.71 -15.04
N VAL A 414 8.19 7.18 -13.87
CA VAL A 414 8.98 6.44 -12.88
C VAL A 414 8.46 6.76 -11.50
N GLY A 415 8.52 5.81 -10.58
CA GLY A 415 8.06 6.03 -9.22
C GLY A 415 8.51 4.94 -8.26
N ARG A 416 8.00 5.00 -7.04
CA ARG A 416 8.26 3.95 -6.05
C ARG A 416 7.11 3.73 -5.07
N TYR A 417 6.92 2.47 -4.73
CA TYR A 417 5.94 2.04 -3.75
C TYR A 417 6.48 2.10 -2.31
N ARG A 418 5.58 2.25 -1.34
CA ARG A 418 5.87 2.26 0.09
C ARG A 418 6.42 0.91 0.56
N THR A 419 5.96 -0.19 -0.03
CA THR A 419 6.40 -1.55 0.31
C THR A 419 6.70 -2.41 -0.91
N ARG A 420 7.55 -3.41 -0.72
CA ARG A 420 7.89 -4.44 -1.71
C ARG A 420 6.67 -5.23 -2.19
N LYS A 421 5.64 -5.36 -1.35
CA LYS A 421 4.38 -6.07 -1.65
C LYS A 421 3.53 -5.31 -2.67
N GLU A 422 3.47 -3.99 -2.56
CA GLU A 422 2.74 -3.12 -3.48
C GLU A 422 3.43 -3.12 -4.86
N LEU A 423 4.76 -2.96 -4.91
CA LEU A 423 5.53 -3.12 -6.16
C LEU A 423 5.34 -4.51 -6.80
N ARG A 424 5.38 -5.59 -6.02
CA ARG A 424 5.13 -6.96 -6.54
C ARG A 424 3.74 -7.13 -7.14
N ALA A 425 2.73 -6.38 -6.66
CA ALA A 425 1.40 -6.40 -7.24
C ALA A 425 1.36 -5.69 -8.61
N ASP A 426 2.08 -4.57 -8.75
CA ASP A 426 2.20 -3.83 -10.00
C ASP A 426 3.03 -4.58 -11.06
N ARG A 427 4.19 -5.13 -10.67
CA ARG A 427 4.97 -6.09 -11.49
C ARG A 427 4.07 -7.17 -12.07
N LYS A 428 3.20 -7.76 -11.23
CA LYS A 428 2.28 -8.81 -11.64
C LYS A 428 1.18 -8.31 -12.59
N TYR A 429 0.70 -7.07 -12.45
CA TYR A 429 -0.22 -6.45 -13.40
C TYR A 429 0.44 -6.30 -14.79
N TYR A 430 1.64 -5.71 -14.85
CA TYR A 430 2.39 -5.58 -16.12
C TYR A 430 2.83 -6.92 -16.70
N LYS A 431 3.18 -7.90 -15.86
CA LYS A 431 3.46 -9.29 -16.29
C LYS A 431 2.22 -9.94 -16.91
N ASN A 432 1.04 -9.80 -16.30
CA ASN A 432 -0.20 -10.33 -16.87
C ASN A 432 -0.50 -9.68 -18.24
N LYS A 433 -0.32 -8.36 -18.37
CA LYS A 433 -0.47 -7.65 -19.64
C LYS A 433 0.50 -8.17 -20.71
N TYR A 434 1.76 -8.38 -20.36
CA TYR A 434 2.73 -9.05 -21.23
C TYR A 434 2.34 -10.50 -21.57
N ASP A 435 1.78 -11.26 -20.62
CA ASP A 435 1.34 -12.64 -20.82
C ASP A 435 0.11 -12.73 -21.76
N GLU A 436 -0.78 -11.75 -21.72
CA GLU A 436 -1.99 -11.65 -22.57
C GLU A 436 -1.73 -11.01 -23.95
N ALA A 437 -0.72 -10.15 -24.08
CA ALA A 437 -0.47 -9.35 -25.30
C ALA A 437 -0.23 -10.20 -26.57
N ALA A 438 -0.94 -9.84 -27.66
CA ALA A 438 -0.87 -10.52 -28.95
C ALA A 438 0.48 -10.34 -29.68
N LYS A 439 1.24 -9.28 -29.36
CA LYS A 439 2.63 -9.09 -29.77
C LYS A 439 3.47 -8.72 -28.55
N LYS A 440 4.53 -9.50 -28.34
CA LYS A 440 5.48 -9.37 -27.24
C LYS A 440 6.86 -8.98 -27.78
N GLY A 441 7.63 -8.28 -26.96
CA GLY A 441 9.04 -8.02 -27.14
C GLY A 441 9.86 -8.88 -26.18
N ASN A 442 11.01 -8.37 -25.74
CA ASN A 442 11.76 -8.96 -24.64
C ASN A 442 10.95 -8.99 -23.32
N GLY A 443 11.20 -9.99 -22.47
CA GLY A 443 10.52 -10.11 -21.19
C GLY A 443 11.19 -11.13 -20.25
N GLY A 444 11.14 -10.85 -18.95
CA GLY A 444 11.85 -11.63 -17.93
C GLY A 444 12.49 -10.70 -16.91
N THR A 445 13.82 -10.64 -16.90
CA THR A 445 14.63 -9.85 -15.98
C THR A 445 15.71 -9.05 -16.70
N TRP A 446 16.10 -7.90 -16.15
CA TRP A 446 17.23 -7.08 -16.62
C TRP A 446 18.37 -7.03 -15.58
N ARG A 447 19.52 -6.45 -15.97
CA ARG A 447 20.81 -6.33 -15.23
C ARG A 447 21.70 -5.26 -15.89
N PHE A 448 22.75 -4.75 -15.22
CA PHE A 448 23.73 -3.84 -15.84
C PHE A 448 24.91 -4.51 -16.57
N ASP A 449 25.22 -5.75 -16.22
CA ASP A 449 26.44 -6.47 -16.61
C ASP A 449 26.17 -7.98 -16.63
N GLU A 450 27.20 -8.83 -16.73
CA GLU A 450 27.12 -10.30 -16.56
C GLU A 450 26.66 -10.78 -15.16
N GLY A 451 26.06 -9.90 -14.34
CA GLY A 451 25.65 -10.14 -12.95
C GLY A 451 24.32 -10.88 -12.76
N GLU A 452 23.82 -10.86 -11.51
CA GLU A 452 22.50 -11.41 -11.14
C GLU A 452 21.35 -10.55 -11.68
N ALA A 453 20.12 -11.09 -11.67
CA ALA A 453 18.92 -10.40 -12.15
C ALA A 453 18.52 -9.23 -11.22
N GLU A 454 18.72 -8.01 -11.69
CA GLU A 454 18.49 -6.79 -10.91
C GLU A 454 17.03 -6.38 -10.86
N GLY A 455 16.18 -6.80 -11.79
CA GLY A 455 14.77 -6.42 -11.78
C GLY A 455 13.93 -7.19 -12.78
N ALA A 456 12.62 -6.96 -12.80
CA ALA A 456 11.75 -7.47 -13.85
C ALA A 456 11.73 -6.51 -15.04
N TYR A 457 11.55 -7.04 -16.26
CA TYR A 457 11.38 -6.27 -17.49
C TYR A 457 10.31 -6.92 -18.36
N TYR A 458 9.37 -6.14 -18.91
CA TYR A 458 8.33 -6.65 -19.81
C TYR A 458 8.02 -5.65 -20.94
N ALA A 459 8.32 -6.02 -22.19
CA ALA A 459 8.00 -5.24 -23.40
C ALA A 459 6.83 -5.87 -24.18
N TYR A 460 5.76 -5.12 -24.44
CA TYR A 460 4.59 -5.63 -25.17
C TYR A 460 3.82 -4.55 -25.95
N LEU A 461 2.93 -4.98 -26.85
CA LEU A 461 1.99 -4.12 -27.58
C LEU A 461 0.55 -4.52 -27.20
N ASP A 462 -0.16 -3.61 -26.54
CA ASP A 462 -1.57 -3.76 -26.13
C ASP A 462 -2.39 -2.58 -26.66
N ASP A 463 -3.59 -2.85 -27.19
CA ASP A 463 -4.47 -1.92 -27.90
C ASP A 463 -3.77 -0.81 -28.73
N GLY A 464 -2.79 -1.20 -29.54
CA GLY A 464 -2.02 -0.28 -30.39
C GLY A 464 -0.96 0.58 -29.67
N THR A 465 -0.90 0.56 -28.35
CA THR A 465 0.13 1.24 -27.53
C THR A 465 1.24 0.25 -27.18
N ALA A 466 2.47 0.57 -27.60
CA ALA A 466 3.63 -0.17 -27.13
C ALA A 466 3.96 0.27 -25.71
N THR A 467 4.27 -0.70 -24.83
CA THR A 467 4.59 -0.48 -23.43
C THR A 467 5.86 -1.25 -23.06
N VAL A 468 6.72 -0.63 -22.26
CA VAL A 468 7.84 -1.28 -21.56
C VAL A 468 7.72 -0.98 -20.07
N TYR A 469 7.63 -2.03 -19.25
CA TYR A 469 7.71 -1.96 -17.79
C TYR A 469 9.08 -2.45 -17.32
N TRP A 470 9.63 -1.82 -16.28
CA TRP A 470 10.75 -2.34 -15.51
C TRP A 470 10.64 -1.97 -14.02
N ASP A 471 11.32 -2.69 -13.15
CA ASP A 471 11.47 -2.35 -11.73
C ASP A 471 12.85 -2.72 -11.19
N TRP A 472 13.17 -2.35 -9.95
CA TRP A 472 14.43 -2.76 -9.29
C TRP A 472 14.16 -3.75 -8.14
N ASN A 473 15.08 -4.71 -7.97
CA ASN A 473 15.15 -5.62 -6.84
C ASN A 473 15.92 -5.04 -5.65
N LYS A 474 16.61 -3.89 -5.82
CA LYS A 474 17.36 -3.22 -4.76
C LYS A 474 16.48 -2.92 -3.54
N ASP A 475 17.00 -3.28 -2.37
CA ASP A 475 16.35 -3.06 -1.08
C ASP A 475 15.97 -1.59 -0.86
N ASP A 476 14.87 -1.37 -0.16
CA ASP A 476 14.22 -0.08 0.15
C ASP A 476 13.85 0.83 -1.04
N CYS A 477 14.30 0.55 -2.27
CA CYS A 477 13.88 1.32 -3.45
C CYS A 477 12.38 1.14 -3.69
N ASN A 478 11.93 -0.10 -3.88
CA ASN A 478 10.57 -0.43 -4.36
C ASN A 478 10.18 0.36 -5.64
N CYS A 479 11.18 0.63 -6.48
CA CYS A 479 11.08 1.52 -7.63
C CYS A 479 10.63 0.78 -8.89
N TYR A 480 9.81 1.45 -9.71
CA TYR A 480 9.31 0.99 -11.01
C TYR A 480 9.43 2.11 -12.05
N GLY A 481 9.41 1.73 -13.32
CA GLY A 481 9.28 2.64 -14.44
C GLY A 481 8.46 2.02 -15.56
N VAL A 482 7.76 2.89 -16.29
CA VAL A 482 6.90 2.52 -17.42
C VAL A 482 7.08 3.52 -18.54
N ALA A 483 7.34 3.01 -19.74
CA ALA A 483 7.48 3.81 -20.95
C ALA A 483 6.46 3.38 -22.00
N TRP A 484 5.88 4.34 -22.70
CA TRP A 484 4.86 4.13 -23.72
C TRP A 484 5.24 4.79 -25.04
N ASP A 485 4.93 4.10 -26.14
CA ASP A 485 4.85 4.67 -27.48
C ASP A 485 3.45 4.42 -28.05
N PHE A 486 2.65 5.49 -28.06
CA PHE A 486 1.26 5.51 -28.54
C PHE A 486 1.13 5.36 -30.06
N GLN A 487 2.25 5.24 -30.80
CA GLN A 487 2.29 4.84 -32.22
C GLN A 487 2.50 3.32 -32.39
N GLY A 488 2.59 2.55 -31.29
CA GLY A 488 2.69 1.09 -31.30
C GLY A 488 4.06 0.53 -31.67
N ASN A 489 5.10 1.38 -31.74
CA ASN A 489 6.43 0.99 -32.19
C ASN A 489 7.25 0.37 -31.06
N LEU A 490 6.90 -0.87 -30.68
CA LEU A 490 7.55 -1.62 -29.60
C LEU A 490 9.08 -1.64 -29.73
N SER A 491 9.59 -1.84 -30.94
CA SER A 491 11.03 -1.89 -31.22
C SER A 491 11.70 -0.50 -31.37
N LYS A 492 10.99 0.57 -31.01
CA LYS A 492 11.55 1.87 -30.58
C LYS A 492 11.86 1.82 -29.08
N LEU A 493 10.91 1.38 -28.26
CA LEU A 493 11.08 1.26 -26.79
C LEU A 493 12.18 0.26 -26.43
N GLU A 494 12.19 -0.94 -27.03
CA GLU A 494 13.21 -1.98 -26.80
C GLU A 494 14.65 -1.56 -27.17
N LYS A 495 14.82 -0.47 -27.93
CA LYS A 495 16.14 0.11 -28.28
C LYS A 495 16.52 1.30 -27.42
N TRP A 496 15.54 1.90 -26.75
CA TRP A 496 15.73 3.00 -25.80
C TRP A 496 15.99 2.45 -24.40
N TRP A 497 15.23 1.43 -23.99
CA TRP A 497 15.51 0.60 -22.82
C TRP A 497 15.87 -0.83 -23.23
N PRO A 498 17.17 -1.15 -23.42
CA PRO A 498 17.63 -2.53 -23.58
C PRO A 498 17.47 -3.32 -22.27
N SER A 499 17.32 -4.64 -22.36
CA SER A 499 17.17 -5.55 -21.22
C SER A 499 18.44 -6.33 -20.85
N ASP A 500 19.52 -6.12 -21.62
CA ASP A 500 20.83 -6.78 -21.56
C ASP A 500 21.95 -5.73 -21.61
#